data_AF-A0A0A7KVW7-F1
#
_entry.id   AF-A0A0A7KVW7-F1
#
_cell.length_a   1.000
_cell.length_b   1.000
_cell.length_c   1.000
_cell.angle_alpha   90.00
_cell.angle_beta   90.00
_cell.angle_gamma   90.00
#
_symmetry.space_group_name_H-M   'P 1'
#
loop_
_entity.id
_entity.type
_entity.pdbx_description
1 polymer ?
#
loop_
_entity_poly.entity_id
_entity_poly.type
_entity_poly.pdbx_seq_one_letter_code
_entity_poly.pdbx_strand_id
1 'polypeptide(L)'
;MTRENEMLALLESREAEANAEAEWIADWCDANRPLLLVGLLETDPATLLGELGSDQHRQYNLAICRMLGGDDAQLKLFIQQVVDAGLVELAKAAWNDHVAALHDAMSEDQWEQYQDRRNAA
;
A
#
# COMPACT_ATOMS: atom_id res chain seq x y z
N MET A 1 -15.34 -20.67 -30.50
CA MET A 1 -15.07 -19.58 -29.57
C MET A 1 -14.62 -20.23 -28.29
N THR A 2 -13.32 -20.28 -28.14
CA THR A 2 -12.56 -21.32 -27.46
C THR A 2 -11.82 -20.68 -26.29
N ARG A 3 -11.80 -21.35 -25.14
CA ARG A 3 -10.93 -21.24 -23.95
C ARG A 3 -9.94 -20.05 -23.83
N GLU A 4 -9.21 -19.72 -24.90
CA GLU A 4 -8.37 -18.51 -25.00
C GLU A 4 -9.17 -17.21 -24.80
N ASN A 5 -10.38 -17.09 -25.35
CA ASN A 5 -11.22 -15.89 -25.13
C ASN A 5 -11.71 -15.78 -23.68
N GLU A 6 -11.96 -16.91 -23.02
CA GLU A 6 -12.31 -16.94 -21.60
C GLU A 6 -11.09 -16.54 -20.77
N MET A 7 -9.94 -17.19 -20.99
CA MET A 7 -8.67 -16.88 -20.31
C MET A 7 -8.19 -15.43 -20.49
N LEU A 8 -8.45 -14.80 -21.64
CA LEU A 8 -8.16 -13.37 -21.83
C LEU A 8 -9.10 -12.49 -21.02
N ALA A 9 -10.41 -12.78 -20.98
CA ALA A 9 -11.36 -12.04 -20.13
C ALA A 9 -11.05 -12.21 -18.63
N LEU A 10 -10.55 -13.39 -18.24
CA LEU A 10 -10.08 -13.70 -16.88
C LEU A 10 -8.89 -12.81 -16.50
N LEU A 11 -7.88 -12.77 -17.36
CA LEU A 11 -6.70 -11.94 -17.17
C LEU A 11 -7.04 -10.45 -17.19
N GLU A 12 -7.90 -9.99 -18.11
CA GLU A 12 -8.37 -8.60 -18.18
C GLU A 12 -9.15 -8.18 -16.93
N SER A 13 -9.97 -9.08 -16.35
CA SER A 13 -10.69 -8.81 -15.10
C SER A 13 -9.74 -8.70 -13.92
N ARG A 14 -8.76 -9.60 -13.79
CA ARG A 14 -7.77 -9.58 -12.71
C ARG A 14 -6.80 -8.41 -12.82
N GLU A 15 -6.42 -8.05 -14.04
CA GLU A 15 -5.58 -6.89 -14.32
C GLU A 15 -6.34 -5.60 -14.01
N ALA A 16 -7.63 -5.51 -14.36
CA ALA A 16 -8.48 -4.38 -14.00
C ALA A 16 -8.66 -4.23 -12.49
N GLU A 17 -8.84 -5.34 -11.76
CA GLU A 17 -8.91 -5.33 -10.29
C GLU A 17 -7.59 -4.89 -9.64
N ALA A 18 -6.46 -5.45 -10.09
CA ALA A 18 -5.14 -5.06 -9.59
C ALA A 18 -4.82 -3.58 -9.90
N ASN A 19 -5.26 -3.10 -11.06
CA ASN A 19 -5.11 -1.70 -11.44
C ASN A 19 -6.01 -0.78 -10.59
N ALA A 20 -7.25 -1.19 -10.31
CA ALA A 20 -8.14 -0.45 -9.42
C ALA A 20 -7.61 -0.38 -7.97
N GLU A 21 -7.03 -1.47 -7.46
CA GLU A 21 -6.35 -1.48 -6.16
C GLU A 21 -5.14 -0.54 -6.17
N ALA A 22 -4.30 -0.60 -7.21
CA ALA A 22 -3.11 0.24 -7.32
C ALA A 22 -3.47 1.73 -7.42
N GLU A 23 -4.48 2.09 -8.22
CA GLU A 23 -5.00 3.46 -8.34
C GLU A 23 -5.58 3.94 -7.01
N TRP A 24 -6.39 3.12 -6.34
CA TRP A 24 -6.95 3.46 -5.05
C TRP A 24 -5.87 3.66 -3.99
N ILE A 25 -4.86 2.78 -3.93
CA ILE A 25 -3.72 2.91 -3.02
C ILE A 25 -2.93 4.18 -3.30
N ALA A 26 -2.69 4.52 -4.57
CA ALA A 26 -2.00 5.74 -4.96
C ALA A 26 -2.76 6.99 -4.52
N ASP A 27 -4.06 7.06 -4.81
CA ASP A 27 -4.93 8.18 -4.40
C ASP A 27 -5.01 8.30 -2.87
N TRP A 28 -5.12 7.17 -2.17
CA TRP A 28 -5.13 7.14 -0.72
C TRP A 28 -3.80 7.64 -0.15
N CYS A 29 -2.66 7.22 -0.72
CA CYS A 29 -1.35 7.70 -0.31
C CYS A 29 -1.21 9.21 -0.52
N ASP A 30 -1.60 9.73 -1.68
CA ASP A 30 -1.50 11.17 -1.96
C ASP A 30 -2.36 12.01 -1.02
N ALA A 31 -3.58 11.54 -0.70
CA ALA A 31 -4.47 12.20 0.24
C ALA A 31 -3.98 12.15 1.70
N ASN A 32 -3.35 11.04 2.12
CA ASN A 32 -2.99 10.79 3.51
C ASN A 32 -1.53 11.12 3.84
N ARG A 33 -0.65 11.33 2.84
CA ARG A 33 0.75 11.73 3.08
C ARG A 33 0.85 12.98 3.97
N PRO A 34 0.12 14.08 3.74
CA PRO A 34 0.22 15.25 4.60
C PRO A 34 -0.18 14.93 6.05
N LEU A 35 -1.20 14.09 6.24
CA LEU A 35 -1.69 13.69 7.56
C LEU A 35 -0.65 12.84 8.31
N LEU A 36 0.03 11.92 7.61
CA LEU A 36 1.13 11.15 8.17
C LEU A 36 2.25 12.08 8.66
N LEU A 37 2.67 13.04 7.82
CA LEU A 37 3.78 13.94 8.13
C LEU A 37 3.52 14.85 9.34
N VAL A 38 2.25 15.12 9.68
CA VAL A 38 1.88 15.89 10.87
C VAL A 38 1.41 15.02 12.05
N GLY A 39 1.49 13.69 11.93
CA GLY A 39 1.12 12.75 13.00
C GLY A 39 -0.39 12.69 13.27
N LEU A 40 -1.22 12.85 12.24
CA LEU A 40 -2.68 12.74 12.32
C LEU A 40 -3.22 11.38 11.85
N LEU A 41 -2.34 10.48 11.41
CA LEU A 41 -2.67 9.07 11.21
C LEU A 41 -2.38 8.29 12.49
N GLU A 42 -2.69 6.99 12.47
CA GLU A 42 -2.38 6.05 13.57
C GLU A 42 -0.89 5.83 13.82
N THR A 43 -0.05 6.32 12.91
CA THR A 43 1.42 6.32 13.00
C THR A 43 1.97 7.66 12.49
N ASP A 44 3.27 7.83 12.61
CA ASP A 44 4.01 9.02 12.21
C ASP A 44 5.42 8.65 11.72
N PRO A 45 6.13 9.55 11.03
CA PRO A 45 7.47 9.26 10.53
C PRO A 45 8.49 8.85 11.60
N ALA A 46 8.40 9.39 12.82
CA ALA A 46 9.32 9.02 13.89
C ALA A 46 9.02 7.61 14.43
N THR A 47 7.74 7.25 14.54
CA THR A 47 7.31 5.87 14.87
C THR A 47 7.79 4.87 13.81
N LEU A 48 7.57 5.16 12.52
CA LEU A 48 8.05 4.32 11.41
C LEU A 48 9.58 4.13 11.41
N LEU A 49 10.35 5.18 11.72
CA LEU A 49 11.80 5.10 11.86
C LEU A 49 12.22 4.31 13.12
N GLY A 50 11.40 4.30 14.17
CA GLY A 50 11.61 3.52 15.39
C GLY A 50 11.42 2.02 15.17
N GLU A 51 10.50 1.63 14.27
CA GLU A 51 10.11 0.24 13.99
C GLU A 51 10.95 -0.45 12.91
N LEU A 52 11.98 0.22 12.40
CA LEU A 52 12.87 -0.35 11.39
C LEU A 52 13.52 -1.66 11.85
N GLY A 53 13.72 -2.58 10.91
CA GLY A 53 14.49 -3.80 11.14
C GLY A 53 15.99 -3.53 11.33
N SER A 54 16.73 -4.51 11.86
CA SER A 54 18.15 -4.38 12.19
C SER A 54 19.04 -3.87 11.06
N ASP A 55 18.81 -4.31 9.82
CA ASP A 55 19.59 -3.86 8.66
C ASP A 55 19.23 -2.43 8.24
N GLN A 56 17.94 -2.07 8.32
CA GLN A 56 17.48 -0.71 8.06
C GLN A 56 17.98 0.26 9.13
N HIS A 57 18.00 -0.12 10.41
CA HIS A 57 18.63 0.67 11.48
C HIS A 57 20.12 0.89 11.23
N ARG A 58 20.84 -0.11 10.71
CA ARG A 58 22.26 0.07 10.33
C ARG A 58 22.40 1.12 9.22
N GLN A 59 21.56 1.08 8.20
CA GLN A 59 21.56 2.06 7.11
C GLN A 59 21.18 3.46 7.60
N TYR A 60 20.16 3.55 8.46
CA TYR A 60 19.71 4.80 9.07
C TYR A 60 20.84 5.45 9.89
N ASN A 61 21.52 4.67 10.75
CA ASN A 61 22.65 5.14 11.53
C ASN A 61 23.81 5.63 10.64
N LEU A 62 24.10 4.93 9.53
CA LEU A 62 25.11 5.36 8.58
C LEU A 62 24.74 6.69 7.91
N ALA A 63 23.46 6.87 7.55
CA ALA A 63 22.97 8.11 6.97
C ALA A 63 23.07 9.29 7.97
N ILE A 64 22.78 9.06 9.26
CA ILE A 64 22.99 10.04 10.32
C ILE A 64 24.48 10.43 10.44
N CYS A 65 25.38 9.45 10.48
CA CYS A 65 26.82 9.73 10.53
C CYS A 65 27.32 10.57 9.35
N ARG A 66 26.79 10.34 8.14
CA ARG A 66 27.12 11.13 6.95
C ARG A 66 26.56 12.55 7.04
N MET A 67 25.34 12.70 7.54
CA MET A 67 24.74 14.00 7.79
C MET A 67 25.54 14.83 8.80
N LEU A 68 26.06 14.21 9.86
CA LEU A 68 26.98 14.86 10.81
C LEU A 68 28.30 15.29 10.14
N GLY A 69 28.70 14.62 9.07
CA GLY A 69 29.82 15.01 8.19
C GLY A 69 29.47 16.04 7.12
N GLY A 70 28.22 16.50 7.06
CA GLY A 70 27.74 17.52 6.12
C GLY A 70 26.99 17.01 4.88
N ASP A 71 26.80 15.70 4.73
CA ASP A 71 26.02 15.11 3.63
C ASP A 71 24.68 14.57 4.14
N ASP A 72 23.62 15.36 3.98
CA ASP A 72 22.27 15.01 4.42
C ASP A 72 21.39 14.37 3.34
N ALA A 73 21.92 14.22 2.11
CA ALA A 73 21.13 13.75 0.97
C ALA A 73 20.62 12.32 1.19
N GLN A 74 21.47 11.46 1.74
CA GLN A 74 21.10 10.07 2.02
C GLN A 74 20.10 9.94 3.18
N LEU A 75 20.20 10.81 4.18
CA LEU A 75 19.25 10.81 5.29
C LEU A 75 17.86 11.21 4.80
N LYS A 76 17.76 12.26 3.98
CA LYS A 76 16.49 12.68 3.36
C LYS A 76 15.87 11.58 2.52
N LEU A 77 16.65 10.96 1.64
CA LEU A 77 16.18 9.88 0.78
C LEU A 77 15.71 8.67 1.60
N PHE A 78 16.46 8.30 2.63
CA PHE A 78 16.11 7.17 3.49
C PHE A 78 14.80 7.43 4.24
N ILE A 79 14.64 8.61 4.85
CA ILE A 79 13.40 8.98 5.54
C ILE A 79 12.22 8.97 4.56
N GLN A 80 12.41 9.50 3.34
CA GLN A 80 11.37 9.48 2.32
C GLN A 80 10.96 8.04 1.97
N GLN A 81 11.91 7.13 1.77
CA GLN A 81 11.62 5.72 1.47
C GLN A 81 10.87 5.03 2.60
N VAL A 82 11.22 5.30 3.86
CA VAL A 82 10.53 4.74 5.03
C VAL A 82 9.10 5.27 5.13
N VAL A 83 8.92 6.58 4.95
CA VAL A 83 7.59 7.21 4.95
C VAL A 83 6.72 6.66 3.82
N ASP A 84 7.27 6.53 2.61
CA ASP A 84 6.55 6.04 1.44
C ASP A 84 6.14 4.57 1.63
N ALA A 85 7.05 3.73 2.14
CA ALA A 85 6.75 2.34 2.43
C ALA A 85 5.70 2.20 3.54
N GLY A 86 5.82 2.95 4.63
CA GLY A 86 4.84 2.94 5.71
C GLY A 86 3.45 3.37 5.23
N LEU A 87 3.37 4.41 4.40
CA LEU A 87 2.12 4.89 3.84
C LEU A 87 1.45 3.87 2.91
N VAL A 88 2.23 3.15 2.11
CA VAL A 88 1.72 2.05 1.27
C VAL A 88 1.17 0.91 2.11
N GLU A 89 1.82 0.54 3.22
CA GLU A 89 1.29 -0.51 4.10
C GLU A 89 0.00 -0.10 4.79
N LEU A 90 -0.11 1.17 5.23
CA LEU A 90 -1.37 1.72 5.75
C LEU A 90 -2.47 1.72 4.69
N ALA A 91 -2.15 2.11 3.45
CA ALA A 91 -3.09 2.10 2.34
C ALA A 91 -3.61 0.68 2.05
N LYS A 92 -2.72 -0.32 2.04
CA LYS A 92 -3.12 -1.72 1.86
C LYS A 92 -4.02 -2.22 3.00
N ALA A 93 -3.72 -1.84 4.24
CA ALA A 93 -4.59 -2.17 5.37
C ALA A 93 -5.99 -1.54 5.20
N ALA A 94 -6.04 -0.25 4.87
CA ALA A 94 -7.29 0.45 4.61
C ALA A 94 -8.07 -0.11 3.40
N TRP A 95 -7.37 -0.57 2.36
CA TRP A 95 -7.98 -1.27 1.22
C TRP A 95 -8.61 -2.59 1.64
N ASN A 96 -7.90 -3.41 2.43
CA ASN A 96 -8.44 -4.67 2.93
C ASN A 96 -9.70 -4.45 3.78
N ASP A 97 -9.69 -3.45 4.65
CA ASP A 97 -10.86 -3.06 5.44
C ASP A 97 -12.01 -2.55 4.56
N HIS A 98 -11.69 -1.78 3.51
CA HIS A 98 -12.66 -1.31 2.53
C HIS A 98 -13.34 -2.47 1.80
N VAL A 99 -12.56 -3.46 1.34
CA VAL A 99 -13.07 -4.68 0.70
C VAL A 99 -13.91 -5.52 1.67
N ALA A 100 -13.49 -5.64 2.93
CA ALA A 100 -14.27 -6.34 3.95
C ALA A 100 -15.60 -5.62 4.27
N ALA A 101 -15.61 -4.29 4.29
CA ALA A 101 -16.86 -3.53 4.48
C ALA A 101 -17.81 -3.67 3.28
N LEU A 102 -17.28 -3.73 2.05
CA LEU A 102 -18.07 -4.02 0.85
C LEU A 102 -18.66 -5.43 0.92
N HIS A 103 -17.88 -6.41 1.39
CA HIS A 103 -18.35 -7.77 1.66
C HIS A 103 -19.54 -7.79 2.62
N ASP A 104 -19.41 -7.13 3.78
CA ASP A 104 -20.45 -7.13 4.82
C ASP A 104 -21.72 -6.36 4.41
N ALA A 105 -21.59 -5.41 3.48
CA ALA A 105 -22.71 -4.67 2.92
C ALA A 105 -23.46 -5.42 1.80
N MET A 106 -22.82 -6.40 1.16
CA MET A 106 -23.42 -7.24 0.13
C MET A 106 -24.18 -8.41 0.75
N SER A 107 -25.33 -8.80 0.17
CA SER A 107 -26.01 -10.03 0.60
C SER A 107 -25.19 -11.26 0.22
N GLU A 108 -25.34 -12.39 0.94
CA GLU A 108 -24.66 -13.66 0.63
C GLU A 108 -24.76 -14.03 -0.86
N ASP A 109 -25.94 -13.86 -1.49
CA ASP A 109 -26.16 -14.11 -2.92
C ASP A 109 -25.36 -13.18 -3.87
N GLN A 110 -25.15 -11.92 -3.47
CA GLN A 110 -24.37 -10.95 -4.24
C GLN A 110 -22.88 -11.23 -4.11
N TRP A 111 -22.47 -11.69 -2.94
CA TRP A 111 -21.11 -12.13 -2.67
C TRP A 111 -20.76 -13.43 -3.37
N GLU A 112 -21.64 -14.44 -3.37
CA GLU A 112 -21.48 -15.66 -4.18
C GLU A 112 -21.35 -15.31 -5.66
N GLN A 113 -22.17 -14.39 -6.19
CA GLN A 113 -22.03 -13.95 -7.59
C GLN A 113 -20.74 -13.19 -7.88
N TYR A 114 -20.19 -12.46 -6.91
CA TYR A 114 -18.90 -11.79 -7.03
C TYR A 114 -17.74 -12.79 -6.93
N GLN A 115 -17.79 -13.73 -5.99
CA GLN A 115 -16.82 -14.82 -5.87
C GLN A 115 -16.86 -15.75 -7.09
N ASP A 116 -18.04 -16.10 -7.58
CA ASP A 116 -18.19 -16.89 -8.80
C ASP A 116 -17.64 -16.13 -9.99
N ARG A 117 -17.86 -14.81 -10.08
CA ARG A 117 -17.18 -13.97 -11.09
C ARG A 117 -15.68 -13.91 -10.91
N ARG A 118 -15.16 -13.89 -9.67
CA ARG A 118 -13.73 -13.87 -9.35
C ARG A 118 -13.03 -15.22 -9.54
N ASN A 119 -13.72 -16.33 -9.30
CA ASN A 119 -13.20 -17.70 -9.36
C ASN A 119 -13.45 -18.35 -10.73
N ALA A 120 -14.49 -17.93 -11.45
CA ALA A 120 -14.62 -18.17 -12.88
C ALA A 120 -13.75 -17.19 -13.69
N ALA A 121 -13.46 -16.02 -13.08
CA ALA A 121 -12.37 -15.02 -13.20
C ALA A 121 -10.93 -15.58 -13.31
#